data_AF-A0A804MQ86-F1
#
_entry.id   AF-A0A804MQ86-F1
#
_cell.length_a   1.000
_cell.length_b   1.000
_cell.length_c   1.000
_cell.angle_alpha   90.00
_cell.angle_beta   90.00
_cell.angle_gamma   90.00
#
_symmetry.space_group_name_H-M   'P 1'
#
loop_
_entity.id
_entity.type
_entity.pdbx_description
1 polymer ?
#
loop_
_entity_poly.entity_id
_entity_poly.type
_entity_poly.pdbx_seq_one_letter_code
_entity_poly.pdbx_strand_id
1 'polypeptide(L)'
;MALRKAFEKVVVKRLMTDIPFNVLLSGGLDSSLVAAVVVRHLAGTEAARRWGTKLHSFYVGLEGSPNLKAAREVAEYLGTLHHEFHFTV
;
A
#
# COMPACT_ATOMS: atom_id res chain seq x y z
N MET A 1 4.50 22.21 5.22
CA MET A 1 4.89 21.48 3.97
C MET A 1 6.12 20.59 4.14
N ALA A 2 7.11 20.95 4.97
CA ALA A 2 8.35 20.17 5.12
C ALA A 2 8.11 18.69 5.48
N LEU A 3 7.21 18.40 6.42
CA LEU A 3 6.91 17.02 6.86
C LEU A 3 6.41 16.14 5.71
N ARG A 4 5.42 16.63 4.93
CA ARG A 4 4.89 15.89 3.77
C ARG A 4 5.99 15.59 2.75
N LYS A 5 6.82 16.58 2.41
CA LYS A 5 7.94 16.38 1.47
C LYS A 5 8.95 15.37 1.99
N ALA A 6 9.27 15.43 3.29
CA ALA A 6 10.17 14.46 3.92
C ALA A 6 9.60 13.04 3.90
N PHE A 7 8.33 12.88 4.28
CA PHE A 7 7.62 11.59 4.24
C PHE A 7 7.58 11.01 2.83
N GLU A 8 7.15 11.80 1.85
CA GLU A 8 7.07 11.37 0.45
C GLU A 8 8.44 11.00 -0.13
N LYS A 9 9.49 11.79 0.16
CA LYS A 9 10.87 11.48 -0.22
C LYS A 9 11.34 10.15 0.35
N VAL A 10 11.02 9.87 1.62
CA VAL A 10 11.39 8.62 2.30
C VAL A 10 10.69 7.44 1.65
N VAL A 11 9.39 7.53 1.36
CA VAL A 11 8.65 6.45 0.67
C VAL A 11 9.16 6.24 -0.74
N VAL A 12 9.29 7.30 -1.55
CA VAL A 12 9.74 7.21 -2.95
C VAL A 12 11.14 6.60 -3.06
N LYS A 13 12.05 6.90 -2.11
CA LYS A 13 13.38 6.26 -2.07
C LYS A 13 13.31 4.72 -2.01
N ARG A 14 12.24 4.13 -1.47
CA ARG A 14 12.07 2.67 -1.39
C ARG A 14 11.43 2.06 -2.64
N LEU A 15 10.94 2.89 -3.57
CA LEU A 15 10.40 2.44 -4.85
C LEU A 15 11.48 2.18 -5.91
N MET A 16 12.75 2.41 -5.58
CA MET A 16 13.91 2.15 -6.46
C MET A 16 14.22 0.66 -6.51
N THR A 17 13.32 -0.12 -7.10
CA THR A 17 13.45 -1.56 -7.32
C THR A 17 12.97 -1.93 -8.71
N ASP A 18 13.52 -3.02 -9.25
CA ASP A 18 13.17 -3.59 -10.55
C ASP A 18 12.46 -4.96 -10.43
N ILE A 19 12.20 -5.41 -9.20
CA ILE A 19 11.41 -6.60 -8.87
C ILE A 19 10.00 -6.21 -8.38
N PRO A 20 9.03 -7.14 -8.42
CA PRO A 20 7.71 -6.89 -7.87
C PRO A 20 7.76 -6.60 -6.38
N PHE A 21 6.91 -5.69 -5.90
CA PHE A 21 6.72 -5.41 -4.49
C PHE A 21 5.25 -5.08 -4.20
N ASN A 22 4.87 -5.20 -2.93
CA ASN A 22 3.51 -5.04 -2.45
C ASN A 22 3.48 -4.15 -1.20
N VAL A 23 2.28 -3.78 -0.74
CA VAL A 23 2.10 -3.03 0.52
C VAL A 23 1.24 -3.80 1.51
N LEU A 24 1.52 -3.64 2.81
CA LEU A 24 0.66 -4.12 3.88
C LEU A 24 -0.25 -2.97 4.34
N LEU A 25 -1.56 -3.18 4.29
CA LEU A 25 -2.56 -2.31 4.90
C LEU A 25 -2.98 -2.93 6.23
N SER A 26 -2.74 -2.23 7.33
CA SER A 26 -3.12 -2.68 8.67
C SER A 26 -4.51 -2.19 9.10
N GLY A 27 -5.15 -1.34 8.29
CA GLY A 27 -6.32 -0.55 8.67
C GLY A 27 -6.00 0.75 9.40
N GLY A 28 -4.72 1.06 9.63
CA GLY A 28 -4.26 2.29 10.29
C GLY A 28 -3.92 3.43 9.33
N LEU A 29 -3.74 4.63 9.88
CA LEU A 29 -3.38 5.84 9.12
C LEU A 29 -2.03 5.72 8.42
N ASP A 30 -1.00 5.21 9.10
CA ASP A 30 0.38 5.24 8.59
C ASP A 30 0.56 4.36 7.35
N SER A 31 0.08 3.11 7.40
CA SER A 31 0.13 2.19 6.26
C SER A 31 -0.69 2.74 5.08
N SER A 32 -1.81 3.39 5.36
CA SER A 32 -2.65 4.06 4.36
C SER A 32 -1.91 5.23 3.69
N LEU A 33 -1.19 6.05 4.46
CA LEU A 33 -0.37 7.15 3.93
C LEU A 33 0.78 6.63 3.06
N VAL A 34 1.45 5.56 3.48
CA VAL A 34 2.51 4.92 2.68
C VAL A 34 1.91 4.39 1.37
N ALA A 35 0.83 3.61 1.43
CA ALA A 35 0.18 3.05 0.25
C ALA A 35 -0.28 4.14 -0.73
N ALA A 36 -0.85 5.23 -0.22
CA ALA A 36 -1.29 6.36 -1.05
C ALA A 36 -0.12 7.04 -1.79
N VAL A 37 1.04 7.19 -1.14
CA VAL A 37 2.25 7.71 -1.80
C VAL A 37 2.79 6.71 -2.82
N VAL A 38 2.82 5.42 -2.49
CA VAL A 38 3.25 4.36 -3.42
C VAL A 38 2.42 4.42 -4.71
N VAL A 39 1.09 4.38 -4.61
CA VAL A 39 0.18 4.41 -5.78
C VAL A 39 0.40 5.65 -6.65
N ARG A 40 0.62 6.81 -6.03
CA ARG A 40 0.87 8.06 -6.76
C ARG A 40 2.14 8.03 -7.60
N HIS A 41 3.20 7.36 -7.13
CA HIS A 41 4.51 7.37 -7.77
C HIS A 41 4.82 6.09 -8.57
N LEU A 42 4.04 5.02 -8.38
CA LEU A 42 4.30 3.70 -8.94
C LEU A 42 4.48 3.72 -10.47
N ALA A 43 3.63 4.44 -11.20
CA ALA A 43 3.66 4.47 -12.66
C ALA A 43 4.99 4.95 -13.27
N GLY A 44 5.79 5.74 -12.52
CA GLY A 44 7.11 6.21 -12.95
C GLY A 44 8.28 5.28 -12.61
N THR A 45 8.03 4.12 -12.01
CA THR A 45 9.08 3.22 -11.49
C THR A 45 9.50 2.14 -12.50
N GLU A 46 10.70 1.57 -12.34
CA GLU A 46 11.16 0.43 -13.15
C GLU A 46 10.32 -0.82 -12.88
N ALA A 47 9.98 -1.09 -11.62
CA ALA A 47 9.07 -2.17 -11.25
C ALA A 47 7.75 -2.10 -12.02
N ALA A 48 7.14 -0.91 -12.12
CA ALA A 48 5.88 -0.76 -12.85
C ALA A 48 6.01 -0.98 -14.36
N ARG A 49 7.15 -0.63 -14.96
CA ARG A 49 7.42 -0.90 -16.39
C ARG A 49 7.58 -2.38 -16.69
N ARG A 50 8.10 -3.16 -15.73
CA ARG A 50 8.34 -4.61 -15.90
C ARG A 50 7.15 -5.47 -15.49
N TRP A 51 6.45 -5.09 -14.42
CA TRP A 51 5.46 -5.94 -13.74
C TRP A 51 4.05 -5.34 -13.74
N GLY A 52 3.88 -4.14 -14.30
CA GLY A 52 2.60 -3.44 -14.37
C GLY A 52 2.37 -2.45 -13.23
N THR A 53 1.38 -1.58 -13.42
CA THR A 53 1.07 -0.46 -12.51
C THR A 53 0.05 -0.80 -11.43
N LYS A 54 -0.50 -2.01 -11.43
CA LYS A 54 -1.50 -2.44 -10.44
C LYS A 54 -0.77 -2.87 -9.16
N LEU A 55 -0.84 -2.05 -8.11
CA LEU A 55 -0.27 -2.39 -6.81
C LEU A 55 -1.12 -3.48 -6.14
N HIS A 56 -0.46 -4.52 -5.61
CA HIS A 56 -1.13 -5.46 -4.71
C HIS A 56 -1.01 -4.98 -3.27
N SER A 57 -2.11 -5.00 -2.54
CA SER A 57 -2.15 -4.69 -1.12
C SER A 57 -2.58 -5.91 -0.31
N PHE A 58 -2.05 -6.04 0.89
CA PHE A 58 -2.26 -7.20 1.75
C PHE A 58 -2.79 -6.76 3.10
N TYR A 59 -3.76 -7.48 3.64
CA TYR A 59 -4.20 -7.38 5.02
C TYR A 59 -4.01 -8.72 5.73
N VAL A 60 -3.50 -8.69 6.97
CA VAL A 60 -3.40 -9.86 7.84
C VAL A 60 -3.98 -9.50 9.19
N GLY A 61 -5.02 -10.20 9.64
CA GLY A 61 -5.69 -9.85 10.89
C GLY A 61 -6.86 -10.75 11.27
N LEU A 62 -7.53 -10.39 12.35
CA LEU A 62 -8.71 -11.09 12.85
C LEU A 62 -9.90 -10.90 11.91
N GLU A 63 -10.62 -11.99 11.66
CA GLU A 63 -11.89 -11.96 10.95
C GLU A 63 -12.88 -11.00 11.63
N GLY A 64 -13.62 -10.23 10.83
CA GLY A 64 -14.62 -9.28 11.34
C GLY A 64 -14.05 -8.06 12.08
N SER A 65 -12.73 -7.90 12.15
CA SER A 65 -12.14 -6.77 12.88
C SER A 65 -12.44 -5.41 12.21
N PRO A 66 -12.54 -4.31 12.98
CA PRO A 66 -12.71 -2.97 12.41
C PRO A 66 -11.53 -2.58 11.50
N ASN A 67 -10.33 -3.12 11.77
CA ASN A 67 -9.14 -2.91 10.96
C ASN A 67 -9.28 -3.52 9.56
N LEU A 68 -9.95 -4.66 9.43
CA LEU A 68 -10.25 -5.27 8.14
C LEU A 68 -11.12 -4.35 7.30
N LYS A 69 -12.18 -3.78 7.88
CA LYS A 69 -13.05 -2.81 7.20
C LYS A 69 -12.25 -1.59 6.72
N ALA A 70 -11.44 -1.00 7.60
CA ALA A 70 -10.62 0.17 7.26
C ALA A 70 -9.58 -0.16 6.17
N ALA A 71 -8.95 -1.33 6.20
CA ALA A 71 -8.01 -1.76 5.17
C ALA A 71 -8.69 -1.93 3.80
N ARG A 72 -9.89 -2.52 3.77
CA ARG A 72 -10.72 -2.63 2.56
C ARG A 72 -11.08 -1.28 1.97
N GLU A 73 -11.57 -0.35 2.79
CA GLU A 73 -11.94 1.00 2.34
C GLU A 73 -10.75 1.73 1.68
N VAL A 74 -9.55 1.60 2.27
CA VAL A 74 -8.33 2.19 1.71
C VAL A 74 -7.92 1.48 0.43
N ALA A 75 -7.99 0.16 0.38
CA ALA A 75 -7.63 -0.63 -0.80
C ALA A 75 -8.54 -0.33 -1.99
N GLU A 76 -9.85 -0.16 -1.75
CA GLU A 76 -10.86 0.26 -2.72
C GLU A 76 -10.61 1.69 -3.20
N TYR A 77 -10.41 2.64 -2.28
CA TYR A 77 -10.11 4.03 -2.60
C TYR A 77 -8.86 4.17 -3.47
N LEU A 78 -7.82 3.40 -3.17
CA LEU A 78 -6.56 3.40 -3.92
C LEU A 78 -6.59 2.54 -5.19
N GLY A 79 -7.65 1.76 -5.41
CA GLY A 79 -7.79 0.87 -6.57
C GLY A 79 -6.73 -0.24 -6.63
N THR A 80 -6.28 -0.74 -5.48
CA THR A 80 -5.27 -1.82 -5.41
C THR A 80 -5.90 -3.20 -5.68
N LEU A 81 -5.10 -4.21 -6.05
CA LEU A 81 -5.54 -5.60 -5.98
C LEU A 81 -5.36 -6.09 -4.54
N HIS A 82 -6.46 -6.13 -3.77
CA HIS A 82 -6.42 -6.41 -2.33
C HIS A 82 -6.48 -7.91 -2.03
N HIS A 83 -5.58 -8.38 -1.17
CA HIS A 83 -5.50 -9.74 -0.68
C HIS A 83 -5.65 -9.73 0.84
N GLU A 84 -6.40 -10.68 1.38
CA GLU A 84 -6.69 -10.72 2.81
C GLU A 84 -6.43 -12.11 3.37
N PHE A 85 -5.75 -12.15 4.51
CA PHE A 85 -5.43 -13.36 5.23
C PHE A 85 -5.99 -13.23 6.64
N HIS A 86 -7.00 -14.03 6.94
CA HIS A 86 -7.69 -13.95 8.23
C HIS A 86 -7.22 -15.08 9.13
N PHE A 87 -7.10 -14.79 10.41
CA PHE A 87 -6.91 -15.81 11.45
C PHE A 87 -7.97 -15.63 12.54
N THR A 88 -8.24 -16.72 13.23
CA THR A 88 -9.12 -16.76 14.41
C THR A 88 -8.27 -17.09 15.64
N VAL A 89 -8.72 -16.65 16.81
CA VAL A 89 -8.15 -17.02 18.12
C VAL A 89 -9.14 -17.84 18.92
#